data_AF-A0A7X3JYV1-F1
#
_entry.id   AF-A0A7X3JYV1-F1
#
_cell.length_a   1.000
_cell.length_b   1.000
_cell.length_c   1.000
_cell.angle_alpha   90.00
_cell.angle_beta   90.00
_cell.angle_gamma   90.00
#
_symmetry.space_group_name_H-M   'P 1'
#
loop_
_entity.id
_entity.type
_entity.pdbx_description
1 polymer ?
#
loop_
_entity_poly.entity_id
_entity_poly.type
_entity_poly.pdbx_seq_one_letter_code
_entity_poly.pdbx_strand_id
1 'polypeptide(L)'
;MRNINKPLLIGLVVSLFFNMCLVTKYLDHKEHEEEMEYKYLAAMGRISVGLREVTAEDSRGYIFAMEQAANAAALVEFTPYPRSYSKGIYDSLKNLYLNHTKFKNGDELFRLLEKLSNNPHDEGSYFRIQHILINSL
;
A
#
# COMPACT_ATOMS: atom_id res chain seq x y z
N MET A 1 32.13 46.84 -24.68
CA MET A 1 31.94 45.72 -23.72
C MET A 1 30.83 46.11 -22.75
N ARG A 2 29.68 45.42 -22.74
CA ARG A 2 28.56 45.75 -21.84
C ARG A 2 28.95 45.43 -20.40
N ASN A 3 28.92 46.43 -19.53
CA ASN A 3 29.15 46.28 -18.10
C ASN A 3 27.97 45.50 -17.51
N ILE A 4 28.15 44.20 -17.28
CA ILE A 4 27.14 43.37 -16.61
C ILE A 4 27.02 43.92 -15.19
N ASN A 5 25.80 44.29 -14.81
CA ASN A 5 25.52 44.86 -13.50
C ASN A 5 25.69 43.76 -12.45
N LYS A 6 26.90 43.67 -11.86
CA LYS A 6 27.32 42.64 -10.89
C LYS A 6 26.28 42.32 -9.82
N PRO A 7 25.59 43.29 -9.17
CA PRO A 7 24.55 42.98 -8.19
C PRO A 7 23.34 42.24 -8.78
N LEU A 8 22.99 42.52 -10.04
CA LEU A 8 21.89 41.86 -10.75
C LEU A 8 22.25 40.41 -11.10
N LEU A 9 23.51 40.17 -11.48
CA LEU A 9 24.04 38.82 -11.73
C LEU A 9 24.07 37.98 -10.44
N ILE A 10 24.51 38.57 -9.33
CA ILE A 10 24.54 37.90 -8.01
C ILE A 10 23.12 37.55 -7.57
N GLY A 11 22.16 38.48 -7.71
CA GLY A 11 20.75 38.22 -7.39
C GLY A 11 20.15 37.07 -8.21
N LEU A 12 20.49 37.00 -9.51
CA LEU A 12 20.04 35.92 -10.39
C LEU A 12 20.61 34.55 -9.96
N VAL A 13 21.91 34.49 -9.64
CA VAL A 13 22.58 33.25 -9.22
C VAL A 13 21.99 32.73 -7.91
N VAL A 14 21.74 33.62 -6.94
CA VAL A 14 21.13 33.25 -5.65
C VAL A 14 19.69 32.75 -5.86
N SER A 15 18.90 33.40 -6.71
CA SER A 15 17.52 32.95 -7.01
C SER A 15 17.49 31.56 -7.66
N LEU A 16 18.39 31.29 -8.61
CA LEU A 16 18.51 29.98 -9.24
C LEU A 16 18.91 28.88 -8.23
N PHE A 17 19.82 29.19 -7.31
CA PHE A 17 20.22 28.26 -6.26
C PHE A 17 19.05 27.91 -5.33
N PHE A 18 18.28 28.90 -4.87
CA PHE A 18 17.10 28.65 -4.05
C PHE A 18 16.03 27.82 -4.78
N ASN A 19 15.78 28.12 -6.06
CA ASN A 19 14.87 27.32 -6.87
C ASN A 19 15.37 25.87 -7.04
N MET A 20 16.68 25.67 -7.24
CA MET A 20 17.27 24.34 -7.34
C MET A 20 17.11 23.55 -6.04
N CYS A 21 17.37 24.16 -4.88
CA CYS A 21 17.16 23.54 -3.57
C CYS A 21 15.69 23.18 -3.30
N LEU A 22 14.75 24.03 -3.73
CA LEU A 22 13.31 23.75 -3.63
C LEU A 22 12.90 22.58 -4.52
N VAL A 23 13.39 22.55 -5.76
CA VAL A 23 13.13 21.45 -6.71
C VAL A 23 13.72 20.14 -6.20
N THR A 24 14.93 20.12 -5.65
CA THR A 24 15.52 18.89 -5.10
C THR A 24 14.74 18.36 -3.90
N LYS A 25 14.26 19.23 -3.00
CA LYS A 25 13.38 18.81 -1.90
C LYS A 25 12.02 18.29 -2.39
N TYR A 26 11.50 18.86 -3.46
CA TYR A 26 10.24 18.42 -4.06
C TYR A 26 10.40 17.07 -4.80
N LEU A 27 11.57 16.83 -5.40
CA LEU A 27 11.93 15.54 -6.00
C LEU A 27 12.12 14.44 -4.94
N ASP A 28 12.75 14.78 -3.81
CA ASP A 28 12.90 13.89 -2.65
C ASP A 28 11.55 13.44 -2.08
N HIS A 29 10.54 14.33 -2.09
CA HIS A 29 9.18 13.97 -1.66
C HIS A 29 8.49 12.99 -2.62
N LYS A 30 8.70 13.12 -3.94
CA LYS A 30 8.14 12.20 -4.95
C LYS A 30 8.76 10.81 -4.87
N GLU A 31 10.08 10.73 -4.70
CA GLU A 31 10.77 9.45 -4.53
C GLU A 31 10.26 8.74 -3.27
N HIS A 32 9.99 9.51 -2.22
CA HIS A 32 9.40 9.00 -0.99
C HIS A 32 7.94 8.53 -1.15
N GLU A 33 7.12 9.21 -1.97
CA GLU A 33 5.75 8.76 -2.30
C GLU A 33 5.77 7.45 -3.11
N GLU A 34 6.58 7.38 -4.17
CA GLU A 34 6.71 6.18 -5.00
C GLU A 34 7.19 4.96 -4.20
N GLU A 35 8.15 5.16 -3.26
CA GLU A 35 8.61 4.10 -2.36
C GLU A 35 7.48 3.61 -1.44
N MET A 36 6.68 4.52 -0.88
CA MET A 36 5.59 4.16 0.03
C MET A 36 4.44 3.48 -0.72
N GLU A 37 4.16 3.89 -1.96
CA GLU A 37 3.25 3.18 -2.84
C GLU A 37 3.75 1.76 -3.11
N TYR A 38 5.00 1.58 -3.52
CA TYR A 38 5.56 0.24 -3.74
C TYR A 38 5.45 -0.66 -2.51
N LYS A 39 5.77 -0.12 -1.32
CA LYS A 39 5.62 -0.85 -0.05
C LYS A 39 4.17 -1.23 0.23
N TYR A 40 3.23 -0.35 -0.07
CA TYR A 40 1.79 -0.62 0.09
C TYR A 40 1.35 -1.76 -0.83
N LEU A 41 1.68 -1.69 -2.13
CA LEU A 41 1.33 -2.72 -3.10
C LEU A 41 1.92 -4.08 -2.71
N ALA A 42 3.19 -4.08 -2.28
CA ALA A 42 3.87 -5.28 -1.82
C ALA A 42 3.24 -5.87 -0.55
N ALA A 43 2.81 -5.04 0.40
CA ALA A 43 2.08 -5.49 1.59
C ALA A 43 0.73 -6.12 1.19
N MET A 44 -0.05 -5.44 0.35
CA MET A 44 -1.34 -5.97 -0.14
C MET A 44 -1.18 -7.30 -0.89
N GLY A 45 -0.16 -7.43 -1.74
CA GLY A 45 0.13 -8.69 -2.45
C GLY A 45 0.52 -9.83 -1.51
N ARG A 46 1.31 -9.53 -0.46
CA ARG A 46 1.76 -10.53 0.53
C ARG A 46 0.65 -11.08 1.43
N ILE A 47 -0.52 -10.44 1.51
CA ILE A 47 -1.70 -10.99 2.20
C ILE A 47 -2.03 -12.39 1.66
N SER A 48 -1.99 -12.54 0.33
CA SER A 48 -2.28 -13.82 -0.34
C SER A 48 -1.29 -14.93 0.03
N VAL A 49 -0.03 -14.58 0.33
CA VAL A 49 1.01 -15.53 0.71
C VAL A 49 0.68 -16.16 2.06
N GLY A 50 0.36 -15.35 3.08
CA GLY A 50 -0.02 -15.88 4.40
C GLY A 50 -1.27 -16.75 4.34
N LEU A 51 -2.26 -16.35 3.54
CA LEU A 51 -3.49 -17.11 3.39
C LEU A 51 -3.32 -18.48 2.72
N ARG A 52 -2.31 -18.63 1.84
CA ARG A 52 -2.00 -19.93 1.21
C ARG A 52 -1.43 -20.95 2.20
N GLU A 53 -0.84 -20.47 3.29
CA GLU A 53 -0.24 -21.32 4.33
C GLU A 53 -1.26 -21.77 5.39
N VAL A 54 -2.49 -21.22 5.36
CA VAL A 54 -3.54 -21.60 6.31
C VAL A 54 -4.06 -23.01 6.00
N THR A 55 -3.98 -23.89 6.99
CA THR A 55 -4.51 -25.25 6.93
C THR A 55 -5.56 -25.47 8.01
N ALA A 56 -6.11 -26.69 8.10
CA ALA A 56 -7.02 -27.04 9.20
C ALA A 56 -6.32 -27.10 10.57
N GLU A 57 -5.00 -27.32 10.56
CA GLU A 57 -4.19 -27.61 11.75
C GLU A 57 -3.27 -26.43 12.11
N ASP A 58 -2.99 -25.55 11.14
CA ASP A 58 -2.13 -24.38 11.32
C ASP A 58 -2.82 -23.11 10.80
N SER A 59 -3.18 -22.22 11.72
CA SER A 59 -3.81 -20.92 11.46
C SER A 59 -2.82 -19.75 11.49
N ARG A 60 -1.51 -20.00 11.65
CA ARG A 60 -0.49 -18.92 11.72
C ARG A 60 -0.39 -18.11 10.42
N GLY A 61 -0.77 -18.70 9.28
CA GLY A 61 -0.89 -17.98 8.02
C GLY A 61 -1.84 -16.76 8.09
N TYR A 62 -2.87 -16.81 8.94
CA TYR A 62 -3.72 -15.64 9.20
C TYR A 62 -2.98 -14.53 9.93
N ILE A 63 -2.07 -14.86 10.85
CA ILE A 63 -1.28 -13.87 11.59
C ILE A 63 -0.42 -13.07 10.61
N PHE A 64 0.32 -13.77 9.73
CA PHE A 64 1.10 -13.11 8.69
C PHE A 64 0.22 -12.26 7.75
N ALA A 65 -0.91 -12.79 7.29
CA ALA A 65 -1.82 -12.04 6.43
C ALA A 65 -2.38 -10.78 7.11
N MET A 66 -2.69 -10.85 8.41
CA MET A 66 -3.11 -9.71 9.23
C MET A 66 -1.99 -8.67 9.39
N GLU A 67 -0.75 -9.10 9.64
CA GLU A 67 0.40 -8.19 9.71
C GLU A 67 0.58 -7.40 8.41
N GLN A 68 0.46 -8.06 7.26
CA GLN A 68 0.56 -7.39 5.97
C GLN A 68 -0.60 -6.41 5.71
N ALA A 69 -1.83 -6.78 6.09
CA ALA A 69 -2.98 -5.88 6.01
C ALA A 69 -2.82 -4.66 6.94
N ALA A 70 -2.29 -4.85 8.15
CA ALA A 70 -1.99 -3.77 9.09
C ALA A 70 -0.90 -2.83 8.54
N ASN A 71 0.18 -3.41 7.97
CA ASN A 71 1.24 -2.64 7.32
C ASN A 71 0.70 -1.79 6.17
N ALA A 72 -0.14 -2.37 5.30
CA ALA A 72 -0.79 -1.62 4.22
C ALA A 72 -1.68 -0.49 4.78
N ALA A 73 -2.45 -0.73 5.85
CA ALA A 73 -3.31 0.30 6.47
C ALA A 73 -2.51 1.46 7.10
N ALA A 74 -1.29 1.21 7.57
CA ALA A 74 -0.37 2.24 8.07
C ALA A 74 0.24 3.06 6.93
N LEU A 75 0.57 2.43 5.80
CA LEU A 75 1.15 3.09 4.63
C LEU A 75 0.16 4.00 3.89
N VAL A 76 -1.15 3.85 4.12
CA VAL A 76 -2.18 4.73 3.54
C VAL A 76 -1.98 6.21 3.86
N GLU A 77 -1.34 6.55 4.98
CA GLU A 77 -1.04 7.96 5.31
C GLU A 77 -0.07 8.62 4.32
N PHE A 78 0.62 7.81 3.51
CA PHE A 78 1.65 8.24 2.56
C PHE A 78 1.34 7.82 1.12
N THR A 79 0.11 7.34 0.84
CA THR A 79 -0.29 6.86 -0.48
C THR A 79 -1.69 7.36 -0.83
N PRO A 80 -2.08 7.41 -2.11
CA PRO A 80 -3.43 7.82 -2.51
C PRO A 80 -4.50 6.73 -2.26
N TYR A 81 -4.13 5.60 -1.67
CA TYR A 81 -4.96 4.41 -1.62
C TYR A 81 -5.95 4.39 -0.43
N PRO A 82 -7.12 3.76 -0.58
CA PRO A 82 -8.17 3.80 0.44
C PRO A 82 -7.84 2.97 1.69
N ARG A 83 -7.84 3.63 2.87
CA ARG A 83 -7.62 2.98 4.18
C ARG A 83 -8.60 1.87 4.50
N SER A 84 -9.84 2.05 4.05
CA SER A 84 -10.94 1.12 4.28
C SER A 84 -10.62 -0.28 3.75
N TYR A 85 -9.80 -0.40 2.70
CA TYR A 85 -9.54 -1.70 2.08
C TYR A 85 -8.66 -2.57 2.94
N SER A 86 -7.48 -2.08 3.29
CA SER A 86 -6.53 -2.81 4.14
C SER A 86 -7.11 -3.06 5.54
N LYS A 87 -7.82 -2.08 6.11
CA LYS A 87 -8.51 -2.25 7.40
C LYS A 87 -9.64 -3.28 7.34
N GLY A 88 -10.50 -3.21 6.32
CA GLY A 88 -11.59 -4.16 6.16
C GLY A 88 -11.08 -5.58 5.99
N ILE A 89 -10.02 -5.78 5.20
CA ILE A 89 -9.38 -7.09 5.04
C ILE A 89 -8.83 -7.58 6.38
N TYR A 90 -8.12 -6.74 7.12
CA TYR A 90 -7.63 -7.08 8.47
C TYR A 90 -8.76 -7.55 9.39
N ASP A 91 -9.86 -6.80 9.46
CA ASP A 91 -10.99 -7.13 10.34
C ASP A 91 -11.63 -8.47 9.96
N SER A 92 -11.81 -8.77 8.66
CA SER A 92 -12.32 -10.07 8.22
C SER A 92 -11.36 -11.21 8.57
N LEU A 93 -10.05 -11.02 8.35
CA LEU A 93 -9.02 -12.02 8.67
C LEU A 93 -8.96 -12.31 10.17
N LYS A 94 -9.05 -11.27 11.00
CA LYS A 94 -9.12 -11.41 12.45
C LYS A 94 -10.31 -12.26 12.88
N ASN A 95 -11.48 -12.03 12.29
CA ASN A 95 -12.67 -12.83 12.60
C ASN A 95 -12.48 -14.31 12.20
N LEU A 96 -11.89 -14.58 11.04
CA LEU A 96 -11.61 -15.95 10.60
C LEU A 96 -10.61 -16.65 11.52
N TYR A 97 -9.56 -15.93 11.93
CA TYR A 97 -8.57 -16.44 12.88
C TYR A 97 -9.21 -16.79 14.24
N LEU A 98 -10.04 -15.91 14.78
CA LEU A 98 -10.72 -16.12 16.08
C LEU A 98 -11.71 -17.28 16.04
N ASN A 99 -12.31 -17.56 14.89
CA ASN A 99 -13.26 -18.66 14.72
C ASN A 99 -12.60 -19.97 14.25
N HIS A 100 -11.27 -19.99 14.10
CA HIS A 100 -10.52 -21.13 13.56
C HIS A 100 -11.06 -21.63 12.22
N THR A 101 -11.64 -20.74 11.40
CA THR A 101 -12.32 -21.16 10.18
C THR A 101 -11.32 -21.38 9.06
N LYS A 102 -11.40 -22.56 8.44
CA LYS A 102 -10.60 -22.88 7.25
C LYS A 102 -11.28 -22.37 5.99
N PHE A 103 -10.50 -21.69 5.15
CA PHE A 103 -10.91 -21.32 3.81
C PHE A 103 -11.09 -22.55 2.89
N LYS A 104 -12.24 -22.67 2.21
CA LYS A 104 -12.45 -23.63 1.12
C LYS A 104 -12.29 -22.92 -0.23
N ASN A 105 -11.41 -23.43 -1.09
CA ASN A 105 -11.08 -22.88 -2.41
C ASN A 105 -10.69 -21.38 -2.42
N GLY A 106 -9.40 -21.12 -2.21
CA GLY A 106 -8.83 -19.77 -2.20
C GLY A 106 -8.50 -19.18 -3.58
N ASP A 107 -8.64 -19.92 -4.68
CA ASP A 107 -8.14 -19.46 -6.00
C ASP A 107 -8.76 -18.15 -6.46
N GLU A 108 -10.07 -17.98 -6.27
CA GLU A 108 -10.74 -16.71 -6.59
C GLU A 108 -10.26 -15.59 -5.67
N LEU A 109 -10.15 -15.85 -4.36
CA LEU A 109 -9.67 -14.89 -3.38
C LEU A 109 -8.24 -14.44 -3.72
N PHE A 110 -7.34 -15.36 -4.04
CA PHE A 110 -5.95 -15.05 -4.37
C PHE A 110 -5.85 -14.22 -5.65
N ARG A 111 -6.62 -14.56 -6.69
CA ARG A 111 -6.67 -13.77 -7.91
C ARG A 111 -7.21 -12.36 -7.68
N LEU A 112 -8.21 -12.21 -6.81
CA LEU A 112 -8.77 -10.91 -6.46
C LEU A 112 -7.79 -10.09 -5.61
N LEU A 113 -7.07 -10.71 -4.67
CA LEU A 113 -6.04 -10.05 -3.87
C LEU A 113 -4.88 -9.55 -4.75
N GLU A 114 -4.42 -10.37 -5.71
CA GLU A 114 -3.43 -9.97 -6.70
C GLU A 114 -3.94 -8.82 -7.59
N LYS A 115 -5.19 -8.89 -8.03
CA LYS A 115 -5.81 -7.81 -8.80
C LYS A 115 -5.90 -6.51 -7.99
N LEU A 116 -6.27 -6.59 -6.71
CA LEU A 116 -6.35 -5.45 -5.82
C LEU A 116 -4.95 -4.89 -5.49
N SER A 117 -3.93 -5.73 -5.35
CA SER A 117 -2.55 -5.25 -5.15
C SER A 117 -1.98 -4.58 -6.39
N ASN A 118 -2.41 -4.96 -7.59
CA ASN A 118 -2.00 -4.32 -8.84
C ASN A 118 -2.85 -3.10 -9.20
N ASN A 119 -4.06 -2.99 -8.64
CA ASN A 119 -4.96 -1.87 -8.80
C ASN A 119 -5.72 -1.57 -7.49
N PRO A 120 -5.12 -0.81 -6.55
CA PRO A 120 -5.71 -0.56 -5.24
C PRO A 120 -6.98 0.28 -5.23
N HIS A 121 -7.35 0.87 -6.36
CA HIS A 121 -8.61 1.60 -6.53
C HIS A 121 -9.75 0.70 -7.05
N ASP A 122 -9.50 -0.59 -7.27
CA ASP A 122 -10.53 -1.53 -7.74
C ASP A 122 -11.49 -1.92 -6.62
N GLU A 123 -12.50 -1.06 -6.40
CA GLU A 123 -13.52 -1.30 -5.39
C GLU A 123 -14.26 -2.62 -5.61
N GLY A 124 -14.46 -3.02 -6.88
CA GLY A 124 -15.13 -4.26 -7.23
C GLY A 124 -14.37 -5.49 -6.74
N SER A 125 -13.04 -5.48 -6.88
CA SER A 125 -12.20 -6.54 -6.31
C SER A 125 -12.25 -6.54 -4.79
N TYR A 126 -12.16 -5.37 -4.16
CA TYR A 126 -12.26 -5.24 -2.70
C TYR A 126 -13.59 -5.80 -2.15
N PHE A 127 -14.73 -5.39 -2.69
CA PHE A 127 -16.04 -5.87 -2.20
C PHE A 127 -16.20 -7.37 -2.36
N ARG A 128 -15.65 -7.94 -3.44
CA ARG A 128 -15.71 -9.38 -3.70
C ARG A 128 -14.77 -10.16 -2.77
N ILE A 129 -13.59 -9.62 -2.46
CA ILE A 129 -12.71 -10.15 -1.39
C ILE A 129 -13.46 -10.17 -0.06
N GLN A 130 -14.03 -9.04 0.35
CA GLN A 130 -14.80 -8.93 1.60
C GLN A 130 -15.93 -9.95 1.66
N HIS A 131 -16.71 -10.07 0.59
CA HIS A 131 -17.79 -11.05 0.50
C HIS A 131 -17.28 -12.49 0.69
N ILE A 132 -16.16 -12.85 0.06
CA ILE A 132 -15.55 -14.18 0.21
C ILE A 132 -15.05 -14.41 1.64
N LEU A 133 -14.35 -13.44 2.24
CA LEU A 133 -13.84 -13.54 3.61
C LEU A 133 -14.96 -13.63 4.64
N ILE A 134 -16.04 -12.85 4.48
CA ILE A 134 -17.18 -12.84 5.41
C ILE A 134 -18.00 -14.12 5.30
N ASN A 135 -18.27 -14.62 4.09
CA ASN A 135 -19.02 -15.87 3.90
C ASN A 135 -18.21 -17.13 4.26
N SER A 136 -16.95 -16.96 4.62
CA SER A 136 -16.12 -18.04 5.13
C SER A 136 -16.17 -18.16 6.65
N LEU A 137 -16.94 -17.33 7.36
CA LEU A 137 -17.24 -17.46 8.79
C LEU A 137 -18.41 -18.43 9.01
#